data_AF-A0A7C6LI96-F1
#
_entry.id   AF-A0A7C6LI96-F1
#
_cell.length_a   1.000
_cell.length_b   1.000
_cell.length_c   1.000
_cell.angle_alpha   90.00
_cell.angle_beta   90.00
_cell.angle_gamma   90.00
#
_symmetry.space_group_name_H-M   'P 1'
#
loop_
_entity.id
_entity.type
_entity.pdbx_description
1 polymer ?
#
loop_
_entity_poly.entity_id
_entity_poly.type
_entity_poly.pdbx_seq_one_letter_code
_entity_poly.pdbx_strand_id
1 'polypeptide(L)'
;MASADKISLLNFLSWVCGTITVVYGIIRFLSDGSIASLCIAGAILTVGPLEDLLTSWVRSGKRQSAGGGEGEKMVDSITNLLFVLWLLAAVRFA
;
A
#
# COMPACT_ATOMS: atom_id res chain seq x y z
N MET A 1 -10.39 -24.83 -11.63
CA MET A 1 -9.07 -24.98 -10.98
C MET A 1 -8.01 -24.07 -11.59
N ALA A 2 -7.89 -23.93 -12.93
CA ALA A 2 -6.86 -23.07 -13.56
C ALA A 2 -6.94 -21.53 -13.32
N SER A 3 -8.02 -21.00 -12.76
CA SER A 3 -8.17 -19.56 -12.45
C SER A 3 -7.55 -19.17 -11.10
N ALA A 4 -7.55 -20.08 -10.12
CA ALA A 4 -7.00 -19.81 -8.79
C ALA A 4 -5.47 -19.67 -8.84
N ASP A 5 -4.79 -20.51 -9.62
CA ASP A 5 -3.33 -20.46 -9.77
C ASP A 5 -2.85 -19.16 -10.41
N LYS A 6 -3.61 -18.63 -11.38
CA LYS A 6 -3.28 -17.35 -12.05
C LYS A 6 -3.39 -16.16 -11.10
N ILE A 7 -4.41 -16.14 -10.24
CA ILE A 7 -4.62 -15.07 -9.25
C ILE A 7 -3.51 -15.12 -8.20
N SER A 8 -3.16 -16.31 -7.70
CA SER A 8 -2.05 -16.49 -6.76
C SER A 8 -0.70 -16.04 -7.33
N LEU A 9 -0.45 -16.35 -8.60
CA LEU A 9 0.78 -15.93 -9.28
C LEU A 9 0.84 -14.41 -9.44
N LEU A 10 -0.28 -13.77 -9.82
CA LEU A 10 -0.37 -12.31 -9.90
C LEU A 10 -0.11 -11.65 -8.54
N ASN A 11 -0.71 -12.19 -7.48
CA ASN A 11 -0.51 -11.67 -6.12
C ASN A 11 0.95 -11.80 -5.68
N PHE A 12 1.58 -12.93 -5.99
CA PHE A 12 3.00 -13.14 -5.69
C PHE A 12 3.89 -12.16 -6.46
N LEU A 13 3.64 -11.97 -7.76
CA LEU A 13 4.36 -10.98 -8.58
C LEU A 13 4.16 -9.56 -8.06
N SER A 14 2.94 -9.17 -7.70
CA SER A 14 2.66 -7.86 -7.12
C SER A 14 3.42 -7.65 -5.81
N TRP A 15 3.49 -8.67 -4.95
CA TRP A 15 4.22 -8.61 -3.69
C TRP A 15 5.73 -8.50 -3.89
N VAL A 16 6.29 -9.29 -4.81
CA VAL A 16 7.72 -9.25 -5.17
C VAL A 16 8.08 -7.90 -5.77
N CYS A 17 7.30 -7.41 -6.75
CA CYS A 17 7.51 -6.11 -7.37
C CYS A 17 7.44 -4.98 -6.33
N GLY A 18 6.40 -4.96 -5.48
CA GLY A 18 6.26 -3.97 -4.42
C GLY A 18 7.45 -3.95 -3.47
N THR A 19 7.92 -5.12 -3.04
CA THR A 19 9.07 -5.26 -2.14
C THR A 19 10.36 -4.77 -2.80
N ILE A 20 10.60 -5.16 -4.06
CA ILE A 20 11.78 -4.70 -4.82
C ILE A 20 11.73 -3.18 -4.98
N THR A 21 10.58 -2.59 -5.30
CA THR A 21 10.45 -1.13 -5.45
C THR A 21 10.70 -0.40 -4.14
N VAL A 22 10.20 -0.91 -3.01
CA VAL A 22 10.45 -0.32 -1.68
C VAL A 22 11.95 -0.39 -1.33
N VAL A 23 12.57 -1.56 -1.48
CA VAL A 23 14.00 -1.76 -1.19
C VAL A 23 14.85 -0.86 -2.10
N TYR A 24 14.56 -0.83 -3.40
CA TYR A 24 15.26 0.02 -4.36
C TYR A 24 15.08 1.52 -4.04
N GLY A 25 13.86 1.93 -3.68
CA GLY A 25 13.57 3.31 -3.30
C GLY A 25 14.35 3.77 -2.07
N ILE A 26 14.48 2.89 -1.06
CA ILE A 26 15.29 3.14 0.14
C ILE A 26 16.78 3.23 -0.21
N ILE A 27 17.30 2.27 -0.98
CA ILE A 27 18.71 2.27 -1.40
C ILE A 27 19.04 3.55 -2.19
N ARG A 28 18.16 3.94 -3.12
CA ARG A 28 18.34 5.14 -3.95
C ARG A 28 18.23 6.42 -3.13
N PHE A 29 17.37 6.46 -2.12
CA PHE A 29 17.36 7.58 -1.17
C PHE A 29 18.66 7.67 -0.37
N LEU A 30 19.21 6.55 0.10
CA LEU A 30 20.46 6.53 0.85
C LEU A 30 21.68 6.88 0.01
N SER A 31 21.67 6.54 -1.28
CA SER A 31 22.77 6.85 -2.22
C SER A 31 22.71 8.28 -2.77
N ASP A 32 21.56 8.68 -3.31
CA ASP A 32 21.42 9.91 -4.09
C ASP A 32 20.63 11.01 -3.36
N GLY A 33 20.12 10.74 -2.14
CA GLY A 33 19.25 11.66 -1.41
C GLY A 33 17.88 11.88 -2.08
N SER A 34 17.49 11.02 -3.02
CA SER A 34 16.27 11.19 -3.82
C SER A 34 15.00 10.98 -2.97
N ILE A 35 14.44 12.08 -2.47
CA ILE A 35 13.19 12.10 -1.69
C ILE A 35 12.03 11.52 -2.51
N ALA A 36 12.00 11.74 -3.83
CA ALA A 36 10.98 11.16 -4.71
C ALA A 36 10.95 9.63 -4.66
N SER A 37 12.11 8.99 -4.63
CA SER A 37 12.23 7.53 -4.55
C SER A 37 11.65 6.98 -3.24
N LEU A 38 11.86 7.70 -2.14
CA LEU A 38 11.30 7.38 -0.83
C LEU A 38 9.78 7.57 -0.79
N CYS A 39 9.28 8.64 -1.43
CA CYS A 39 7.85 8.90 -1.52
C CYS A 39 7.11 7.81 -2.31
N ILE A 40 7.69 7.31 -3.41
CA ILE A 40 7.13 6.19 -4.19
C ILE A 40 7.09 4.91 -3.34
N ALA A 41 8.17 4.61 -2.60
CA ALA A 41 8.20 3.48 -1.67
C ALA A 41 7.13 3.61 -0.58
N GLY A 42 6.95 4.81 -0.01
CA GLY A 42 5.90 5.11 0.96
C GLY A 42 4.50 4.91 0.39
N ALA A 43 4.25 5.34 -0.85
CA ALA A 43 2.98 5.14 -1.55
C ALA A 43 2.61 3.65 -1.63
N ILE A 44 3.55 2.80 -2.06
CA ILE A 44 3.36 1.35 -2.20
C ILE A 44 3.09 0.68 -0.84
N LEU A 45 3.82 1.08 0.21
CA LEU A 45 3.59 0.59 1.57
C LEU A 45 2.21 0.99 2.10
N THR A 46 1.71 2.16 1.71
CA THR A 46 0.43 2.69 2.18
C THR A 46 -0.73 1.87 1.63
N VAL A 47 -0.82 1.67 0.30
CA VAL A 47 -1.95 0.97 -0.35
C VAL A 47 -1.91 -0.55 -0.17
N GLY A 48 -0.74 -1.14 0.08
CA GLY A 48 -0.64 -2.58 0.32
C GLY A 48 -0.75 -2.92 1.81
N PRO A 49 0.38 -3.13 2.48
CA PRO A 49 0.41 -3.68 3.84
C PRO A 49 -0.27 -2.78 4.88
N LEU A 50 -0.19 -1.45 4.75
CA LEU A 50 -0.81 -0.55 5.72
C LEU A 50 -2.34 -0.55 5.60
N GLU A 51 -2.88 -0.53 4.38
CA GLU A 51 -4.32 -0.66 4.11
C GLU A 51 -4.88 -1.98 4.67
N ASP A 52 -4.20 -3.09 4.36
CA ASP A 52 -4.58 -4.42 4.86
C ASP A 52 -4.56 -4.49 6.39
N LEU A 53 -3.55 -3.88 7.02
CA LEU A 53 -3.41 -3.86 8.46
C LEU A 53 -4.50 -3.01 9.12
N LEU A 54 -4.80 -1.82 8.60
CA LEU A 54 -5.89 -0.96 9.07
C LEU A 54 -7.25 -1.64 8.89
N THR A 55 -7.49 -2.25 7.73
CA THR A 55 -8.73 -2.97 7.43
C THR A 55 -8.90 -4.17 8.36
N SER A 56 -7.84 -4.94 8.61
CA SER A 56 -7.82 -6.04 9.57
C SER A 56 -8.10 -5.57 10.99
N TRP A 57 -7.56 -4.41 11.38
CA TRP A 57 -7.77 -3.81 12.69
C TRP A 57 -9.23 -3.36 12.87
N VAL A 58 -9.79 -2.69 11.86
CA VAL A 58 -11.20 -2.29 11.83
C VAL A 58 -12.12 -3.50 11.86
N ARG A 59 -11.82 -4.58 11.12
CA ARG A 59 -12.57 -5.85 11.16
C ARG A 59 -12.53 -6.50 12.54
N SER A 60 -11.38 -6.48 13.19
CA SER A 60 -11.19 -7.03 14.53
C SER A 60 -12.00 -6.25 15.58
N GLY A 61 -12.06 -4.92 15.47
CA GLY A 61 -12.89 -4.08 16.34
C GLY A 61 -14.40 -4.14 16.03
N LYS A 62 -14.79 -4.25 14.75
CA LYS A 62 -16.20 -4.26 14.32
C LYS A 62 -16.94 -5.57 14.54
N ARG A 63 -16.27 -6.69 14.85
CA ARG A 63 -16.97 -7.91 15.33
C ARG A 63 -17.86 -7.65 16.56
N GLN A 64 -17.74 -6.48 17.19
CA GLN A 64 -18.54 -6.04 18.33
C GLN A 64 -19.71 -5.09 17.99
N SER A 65 -19.88 -4.63 16.74
CA SER A 65 -20.95 -3.68 16.38
C SER A 65 -21.54 -3.99 14.99
N ALA A 66 -22.84 -4.25 14.94
CA ALA A 66 -23.60 -4.83 13.83
C ALA A 66 -23.74 -3.97 12.54
N GLY A 67 -22.79 -3.07 12.23
CA GLY A 67 -22.76 -2.21 11.04
C GLY A 67 -21.47 -2.40 10.23
N GLY A 68 -21.38 -3.52 9.50
CA GLY A 68 -20.11 -4.14 9.08
C GLY A 68 -19.29 -3.50 7.94
N GLY A 69 -19.78 -2.52 7.19
CA GLY A 69 -19.09 -2.08 5.95
C GLY A 69 -18.40 -0.71 5.97
N GLU A 70 -18.85 0.20 6.84
CA GLU A 70 -18.54 1.64 6.69
C GLU A 70 -17.09 2.00 7.06
N GLY A 71 -16.48 1.25 7.97
CA GLY A 71 -15.12 1.48 8.42
C GLY A 71 -14.08 0.99 7.42
N GLU A 72 -14.37 -0.10 6.71
CA GLU A 72 -13.48 -0.61 5.64
C GLU A 72 -13.44 0.38 4.47
N LYS A 73 -14.59 0.91 4.06
CA LYS A 73 -14.67 1.95 3.02
C LYS A 73 -13.93 3.24 3.40
N MET A 74 -13.98 3.61 4.68
CA MET A 74 -13.28 4.78 5.19
C MET A 74 -11.76 4.55 5.19
N VAL A 75 -11.29 3.37 5.58
CA VAL A 75 -9.87 3.00 5.46
C VAL A 75 -9.42 3.06 4.02
N ASP A 76 -10.10 2.39 3.09
CA ASP A 76 -9.79 2.42 1.65
C ASP A 76 -9.69 3.87 1.13
N SER A 77 -10.69 4.70 1.42
CA SER A 77 -10.69 6.11 0.99
C SER A 77 -9.53 6.93 1.56
N ILE A 78 -9.19 6.76 2.84
CA ILE A 78 -8.07 7.46 3.48
C ILE A 78 -6.74 6.99 2.89
N THR A 79 -6.60 5.68 2.68
CA THR A 79 -5.35 5.07 2.22
C THR A 79 -5.07 5.44 0.77
N ASN A 80 -6.10 5.47 -0.06
CA ASN A 80 -6.04 5.99 -1.42
C ASN A 80 -5.71 7.50 -1.47
N LEU A 81 -6.26 8.30 -0.56
CA LEU A 81 -5.91 9.73 -0.47
C LEU A 81 -4.44 9.92 -0.06
N LEU A 82 -3.96 9.15 0.91
CA LEU A 82 -2.55 9.14 1.32
C LEU A 82 -1.63 8.72 0.17
N PHE A 83 -2.03 7.72 -0.61
CA PHE A 83 -1.30 7.29 -1.80
C PHE A 83 -1.12 8.44 -2.81
N VAL A 84 -2.19 9.15 -3.11
CA VAL A 84 -2.14 10.31 -4.02
C VAL A 84 -1.26 11.42 -3.45
N LEU A 85 -1.31 11.67 -2.14
CA LEU A 85 -0.42 12.65 -1.49
C LEU A 85 1.06 12.25 -1.58
N TRP A 86 1.38 10.97 -1.39
CA TRP A 86 2.73 10.45 -1.58
C TRP A 86 3.21 10.61 -3.02
N LEU A 87 2.37 10.33 -4.01
CA LEU A 87 2.72 10.54 -5.42
C LEU A 87 2.88 12.02 -5.75
N LEU A 88 2.02 12.90 -5.23
CA LEU A 88 2.14 14.34 -5.42
C LEU A 88 3.46 14.87 -4.83
N ALA A 89 3.82 14.40 -3.63
CA ALA A 89 5.12 14.71 -3.04
C ALA A 89 6.26 14.16 -3.91
N ALA A 90 6.15 12.93 -4.40
CA ALA A 90 7.16 12.34 -5.28
C ALA A 90 7.40 13.19 -6.53
N VAL A 91 6.34 13.64 -7.21
CA VAL A 91 6.44 14.51 -8.39
C VAL A 91 7.07 15.86 -8.05
N ARG A 92 6.78 16.42 -6.87
CA ARG A 92 7.35 17.69 -6.43
C ARG A 92 8.85 17.62 -6.13
N PHE A 93 9.35 16.45 -5.75
CA PHE A 93 10.74 16.21 -5.36
C PHE A 93 11.54 15.39 -6.38
N ALA A 94 10.92 15.00 -7.50
CA ALA A 94 11.57 14.32 -8.63
C ALA A 94 12.27 15.34 -9.53
#